data_AF-A0A970RRY6-F1
#
_entry.id   AF-A0A970RRY6-F1
#
_cell.length_a   1.000
_cell.length_b   1.000
_cell.length_c   1.000
_cell.angle_alpha   90.00
_cell.angle_beta   90.00
_cell.angle_gamma   90.00
#
_symmetry.space_group_name_H-M   'P 1'
#
loop_
_entity.id
_entity.type
_entity.pdbx_description
1 polymer ?
#
loop_
_entity_poly.entity_id
_entity_poly.type
_entity_poly.pdbx_seq_one_letter_code
_entity_poly.pdbx_strand_id
1 'polypeptide(L)'
;MLSTFKLIEFIQKNIAGKSRGPTEREKQDSLELVKKLKEMDEAYKKATAPPKPDTSAIPVSLGLEPKTFTPKTDAEILEEAKTALAPSYEQKTQKLEKDRDAAIEKLEGEADKELNRYEEQAKKLEESAAGLSEKHKRSMINQGIVNSSIFGEGLLDIEKALAESSLAAKTALENKLTEIEAKINLVRLNFEEALYQYDLQYAASLEAKVNSLKTEQEKIKEQINAYNKKIAEQELKYALEREKKIKELEEESEKRRLEQEERQREEELRKGYSGEKAEEMERRYRLALETYGSLDKEVALNLINKQSEDLKATLGLYYQRLIEEIMSK
;
A
#
# COMPACT_ATOMS: atom_id res chain seq x y z
N MET A 1 32.71 68.31 2.02
CA MET A 1 33.47 67.07 1.72
C MET A 1 34.76 67.43 0.99
N LEU A 2 35.89 67.39 1.68
CA LEU A 2 37.20 67.40 1.01
C LEU A 2 37.39 66.01 0.37
N SER A 3 37.71 65.97 -0.93
CA SER A 3 38.07 64.74 -1.63
C SER A 3 39.17 63.98 -0.87
N THR A 4 39.09 62.66 -0.80
CA THR A 4 40.09 61.78 -0.16
C THR A 4 41.53 62.09 -0.58
N PHE A 5 41.72 62.55 -1.83
CA PHE A 5 43.01 63.04 -2.33
C PHE A 5 43.50 64.30 -1.59
N LYS A 6 42.61 65.27 -1.30
CA LYS A 6 42.97 66.50 -0.57
C LYS A 6 43.33 66.23 0.89
N LEU A 7 42.72 65.23 1.53
CA LEU A 7 43.04 64.88 2.93
C LEU A 7 44.40 64.19 3.05
N ILE A 8 44.72 63.29 2.11
CA ILE A 8 46.03 62.60 2.06
C ILE A 8 47.16 63.60 1.74
N GLU A 9 46.97 64.47 0.74
CA GLU A 9 47.94 65.55 0.45
C GLU A 9 48.11 66.51 1.64
N PHE A 10 47.03 66.80 2.38
CA PHE A 10 47.06 67.68 3.56
C PHE A 10 47.81 67.06 4.74
N ILE A 11 47.62 65.76 4.99
CA ILE A 11 48.37 65.01 6.02
C ILE A 11 49.85 64.94 5.64
N GLN A 12 50.18 64.64 4.38
CA GLN A 12 51.56 64.59 3.89
C GLN A 12 52.29 65.94 4.00
N LYS A 13 51.58 67.06 3.79
CA LYS A 13 52.13 68.42 3.91
C LYS A 13 52.46 68.81 5.36
N ASN A 14 51.74 68.25 6.34
CA ASN A 14 51.94 68.50 7.78
C ASN A 14 52.90 67.52 8.47
N ILE A 15 53.39 66.49 7.77
CA ILE A 15 54.44 65.56 8.25
C ILE A 15 55.86 66.06 7.86
N ALA A 16 55.97 67.16 7.10
CA ALA A 16 57.25 67.66 6.57
C ALA A 16 58.14 68.42 7.60
N GLY A 17 57.78 68.41 8.89
CA GLY A 17 58.62 68.92 9.99
C GLY A 17 59.64 67.88 10.46
N LYS A 18 60.71 68.28 11.16
CA LYS A 18 61.66 67.34 11.78
C LYS A 18 60.98 66.61 12.95
N SER A 19 60.23 65.55 12.70
CA SER A 19 59.81 64.61 13.75
C SER A 19 60.53 63.27 13.68
N ARG A 20 60.57 62.61 14.83
CA ARG A 20 60.94 61.21 14.97
C ARG A 20 59.88 60.33 14.28
N GLY A 21 60.31 59.29 13.58
CA GLY A 21 59.40 58.28 13.01
C GLY A 21 58.83 57.32 14.07
N PRO A 22 57.72 56.61 13.78
CA PRO A 22 57.12 55.66 14.72
C PRO A 22 58.09 54.52 15.08
N THR A 23 58.18 54.21 16.37
CA THR A 23 58.87 53.02 16.87
C THR A 23 58.12 51.75 16.58
N GLU A 24 58.82 50.61 16.62
CA GLU A 24 58.18 49.29 16.43
C GLU A 24 57.06 49.02 17.44
N ARG A 25 57.20 49.50 18.68
CA ARG A 25 56.14 49.39 19.69
C ARG A 25 54.89 50.18 19.29
N GLU A 26 55.05 51.45 18.86
CA GLU A 26 53.92 52.29 18.42
C GLU A 26 53.24 51.75 17.15
N LYS A 27 54.01 51.10 16.26
CA LYS A 27 53.46 50.40 15.09
C LYS A 27 52.64 49.17 15.50
N GLN A 28 53.15 48.38 16.44
CA GLN A 28 52.46 47.19 16.94
C GLN A 28 51.17 47.57 17.68
N ASP A 29 51.23 48.57 18.56
CA ASP A 29 50.07 49.06 19.30
C ASP A 29 48.97 49.58 18.33
N SER A 30 49.37 50.24 17.24
CA SER A 30 48.44 50.67 16.17
C SER A 30 47.81 49.50 15.41
N LEU A 31 48.56 48.43 15.14
CA LEU A 31 48.02 47.22 14.50
C LEU A 31 47.07 46.45 15.44
N GLU A 32 47.41 46.35 16.72
CA GLU A 32 46.58 45.71 17.73
C GLU A 32 45.27 46.48 17.96
N LEU A 33 45.32 47.81 17.96
CA LEU A 33 44.13 48.67 17.96
C LEU A 33 43.22 48.35 16.76
N VAL A 34 43.78 48.35 15.54
CA VAL A 34 43.00 48.08 14.33
C VAL A 34 42.32 46.71 14.39
N LYS A 35 43.04 45.69 14.87
CA LYS A 35 42.48 44.35 15.08
C LYS A 35 41.33 44.38 16.08
N LYS A 36 41.50 45.05 17.21
CA LYS A 36 40.46 45.19 18.24
C LYS A 36 39.23 45.95 17.73
N LEU A 37 39.42 47.00 16.92
CA LEU A 37 38.33 47.74 16.29
C LEU A 37 37.55 46.87 15.29
N LYS A 38 38.23 45.99 14.55
CA LYS A 38 37.57 45.01 13.66
C LYS A 38 36.77 43.98 14.46
N GLU A 39 37.32 43.45 15.54
CA GLU A 39 36.60 42.51 16.43
C GLU A 39 35.35 43.15 17.04
N MET A 40 35.43 44.43 17.46
CA MET A 40 34.27 45.20 17.93
C MET A 40 33.21 45.40 16.83
N ASP A 41 33.64 45.63 15.58
CA ASP A 41 32.75 45.72 14.42
C ASP A 41 32.02 44.43 14.10
N GLU A 42 32.74 43.32 14.06
CA GLU A 42 32.18 41.99 13.82
C GLU A 42 31.21 41.57 14.95
N ALA A 43 31.57 41.84 16.20
CA ALA A 43 30.71 41.55 17.35
C ALA A 43 29.39 42.33 17.29
N TYR A 44 29.46 43.63 16.96
CA TYR A 44 28.27 44.46 16.80
C TYR A 44 27.40 43.97 15.64
N LYS A 45 27.98 43.75 14.46
CA LYS A 45 27.26 43.23 13.28
C LYS A 45 26.56 41.90 13.56
N LYS A 46 27.19 41.02 14.34
CA LYS A 46 26.60 39.74 14.74
C LYS A 46 25.46 39.91 15.75
N ALA A 47 25.60 40.83 16.70
CA ALA A 47 24.58 41.10 17.72
C ALA A 47 23.34 41.81 17.14
N THR A 48 23.52 42.65 16.13
CA THR A 48 22.44 43.42 15.49
C THR A 48 21.99 42.82 14.16
N ALA A 49 22.43 41.61 13.82
CA ALA A 49 21.98 40.93 12.61
C ALA A 49 20.45 40.76 12.70
N PRO A 50 19.68 41.16 11.66
CA PRO A 50 18.24 40.99 11.68
C PRO A 50 17.88 39.51 11.78
N PRO A 51 16.77 39.18 12.47
CA PRO A 51 16.30 37.80 12.56
C PRO A 51 15.96 37.26 11.16
N LYS A 52 16.28 35.99 10.92
CA LYS A 52 15.85 35.29 9.71
C LYS A 52 14.32 35.28 9.62
N PRO A 53 13.75 35.23 8.40
CA PRO A 53 12.29 35.13 8.23
C PRO A 53 11.75 33.89 8.94
N ASP A 54 10.60 34.04 9.60
CA ASP A 54 9.93 32.93 10.27
C ASP A 54 9.24 32.02 9.25
N THR A 55 9.79 30.81 9.07
CA THR A 55 9.24 29.79 8.16
C THR A 55 8.38 28.76 8.88
N SER A 56 8.16 28.89 10.20
CA SER A 56 7.45 27.88 11.01
C SER A 56 5.98 27.72 10.63
N ALA A 57 5.38 28.79 10.09
CA ALA A 57 4.00 28.79 9.59
C ALA A 57 3.81 27.99 8.29
N ILE A 58 4.89 27.54 7.63
CA ILE A 58 4.82 26.70 6.43
C ILE A 58 4.95 25.22 6.83
N PRO A 59 3.86 24.43 6.76
CA PRO A 59 3.88 23.03 7.15
C PRO A 59 4.99 22.24 6.44
N VAL A 60 5.51 21.21 7.10
CA VAL A 60 6.61 20.39 6.55
C VAL A 60 6.08 19.35 5.55
N SER A 61 4.82 18.96 5.67
CA SER A 61 4.16 17.94 4.85
C SER A 61 2.65 18.25 4.74
N LEU A 62 1.98 17.64 3.75
CA LEU A 62 0.52 17.67 3.63
C LEU A 62 -0.18 16.72 4.62
N GLY A 63 0.55 15.82 5.27
CA GLY A 63 -0.01 14.87 6.24
C GLY A 63 -0.88 13.79 5.60
N LEU A 64 -0.59 13.45 4.34
CA LEU A 64 -1.37 12.47 3.59
C LEU A 64 -0.94 11.04 3.94
N GLU A 65 -1.89 10.22 4.40
CA GLU A 65 -1.58 8.84 4.83
C GLU A 65 -1.67 7.82 3.68
N PRO A 66 -0.66 6.95 3.54
CA PRO A 66 -0.70 5.84 2.60
C PRO A 66 -1.67 4.74 3.08
N LYS A 67 -2.33 4.07 2.14
CA LYS A 67 -3.17 2.91 2.43
C LYS A 67 -2.33 1.63 2.50
N THR A 68 -2.67 0.76 3.43
CA THR A 68 -2.08 -0.58 3.56
C THR A 68 -3.07 -1.65 3.09
N PHE A 69 -2.53 -2.74 2.54
CA PHE A 69 -3.30 -3.90 2.11
C PHE A 69 -2.58 -5.17 2.48
N THR A 70 -3.26 -6.07 3.19
CA THR A 70 -2.76 -7.41 3.49
C THR A 70 -3.48 -8.39 2.56
N PRO A 71 -2.79 -8.95 1.55
CA PRO A 71 -3.39 -9.94 0.66
C PRO A 71 -3.72 -11.21 1.45
N LYS A 72 -4.88 -11.81 1.14
CA LYS A 72 -5.23 -13.17 1.58
C LYS A 72 -4.24 -14.15 0.98
N THR A 73 -3.88 -15.16 1.76
CA THR A 73 -3.04 -16.28 1.32
C THR A 73 -3.79 -17.19 0.33
N ASP A 74 -3.04 -17.99 -0.43
CA ASP A 74 -3.63 -18.96 -1.36
C ASP A 74 -4.57 -19.95 -0.66
N ALA A 75 -4.25 -20.34 0.57
CA ALA A 75 -5.08 -21.23 1.38
C ALA A 75 -6.42 -20.57 1.76
N GLU A 76 -6.39 -19.30 2.18
CA GLU A 76 -7.61 -18.55 2.52
C GLU A 76 -8.50 -18.32 1.30
N ILE A 77 -7.91 -18.02 0.14
CA ILE A 77 -8.64 -17.87 -1.13
C ILE A 77 -9.31 -19.20 -1.52
N LEU A 78 -8.60 -20.31 -1.36
CA LEU A 78 -9.14 -21.64 -1.66
C LEU A 78 -10.31 -22.00 -0.74
N GLU A 79 -10.18 -21.76 0.56
CA GLU A 79 -11.24 -22.05 1.53
C GLU A 79 -12.47 -21.15 1.33
N GLU A 80 -12.28 -19.87 0.99
CA GLU A 80 -13.38 -18.97 0.62
C GLU A 80 -14.11 -19.48 -0.63
N ALA A 81 -13.38 -19.92 -1.65
CA ALA A 81 -13.97 -20.46 -2.87
C ALA A 81 -14.75 -21.76 -2.60
N LYS A 82 -14.20 -22.69 -1.79
CA LYS A 82 -14.89 -23.91 -1.36
C LYS A 82 -16.16 -23.60 -0.58
N THR A 83 -16.07 -22.70 0.41
CA THR A 83 -17.21 -22.30 1.24
C THR A 83 -18.34 -21.72 0.40
N ALA A 84 -18.00 -20.90 -0.60
CA ALA A 84 -18.99 -20.31 -1.49
C ALA A 84 -19.71 -21.34 -2.39
N LEU A 85 -19.04 -22.43 -2.77
CA LEU A 85 -19.58 -23.44 -3.68
C LEU A 85 -20.19 -24.66 -2.98
N ALA A 86 -19.82 -24.91 -1.72
CA ALA A 86 -20.26 -26.08 -0.95
C ALA A 86 -21.79 -26.28 -0.93
N PRO A 87 -22.64 -25.25 -0.69
CA PRO A 87 -24.09 -25.45 -0.65
C PRO A 87 -24.66 -25.95 -1.99
N SER A 88 -24.17 -25.40 -3.10
CA SER A 88 -24.63 -25.83 -4.43
C SER A 88 -24.18 -27.25 -4.75
N TYR A 89 -22.96 -27.61 -4.34
CA TYR A 89 -22.40 -28.94 -4.53
C TYR A 89 -23.20 -29.98 -3.74
N GLU A 90 -23.36 -29.77 -2.43
CA GLU A 90 -24.13 -30.65 -1.55
C GLU A 90 -25.56 -30.86 -2.04
N GLN A 91 -26.25 -29.78 -2.41
CA GLN A 91 -27.63 -29.87 -2.90
C GLN A 91 -27.75 -30.72 -4.16
N LYS A 92 -26.80 -30.60 -5.08
CA LYS A 92 -26.83 -31.34 -6.34
C LYS A 92 -26.49 -32.81 -6.13
N THR A 93 -25.51 -33.13 -5.28
CA THR A 93 -25.16 -34.51 -4.91
C THR A 93 -26.32 -35.21 -4.23
N GLN A 94 -26.95 -34.57 -3.24
CA GLN A 94 -28.14 -35.12 -2.58
C GLN A 94 -29.30 -35.36 -3.55
N LYS A 95 -29.46 -34.50 -4.56
CA LYS A 95 -30.48 -34.70 -5.59
C LYS A 95 -30.17 -35.94 -6.44
N LEU A 96 -28.93 -36.11 -6.89
CA LEU A 96 -28.51 -37.29 -7.66
C LEU A 96 -28.71 -38.59 -6.86
N GLU A 97 -28.39 -38.59 -5.57
CA GLU A 97 -28.63 -39.72 -4.68
C GLU A 97 -30.12 -40.06 -4.56
N LYS A 98 -30.97 -39.06 -4.31
CA LYS A 98 -32.43 -39.26 -4.24
C LYS A 98 -33.01 -39.77 -5.55
N ASP A 99 -32.56 -39.25 -6.68
CA ASP A 99 -33.04 -39.67 -8.01
C ASP A 99 -32.63 -41.12 -8.29
N ARG A 100 -31.40 -41.53 -7.91
CA ARG A 100 -30.93 -42.92 -7.96
C ARG A 100 -31.78 -43.84 -7.09
N ASP A 101 -31.95 -43.48 -5.82
CA ASP A 101 -32.63 -44.34 -4.83
C ASP A 101 -34.09 -44.54 -5.19
N ALA A 102 -34.79 -43.48 -5.62
CA ALA A 102 -36.18 -43.57 -6.09
C ALA A 102 -36.31 -44.46 -7.34
N ALA A 103 -35.32 -44.45 -8.24
CA ALA A 103 -35.33 -45.31 -9.42
C ALA A 103 -35.08 -46.78 -9.07
N ILE A 104 -34.17 -47.05 -8.12
CA ILE A 104 -33.90 -48.41 -7.61
C ILE A 104 -35.12 -48.96 -6.88
N GLU A 105 -35.70 -48.19 -5.95
CA GLU A 105 -36.89 -48.60 -5.19
C GLU A 105 -38.07 -48.96 -6.11
N LYS A 106 -38.25 -48.20 -7.19
CA LYS A 106 -39.27 -48.50 -8.20
C LYS A 106 -39.00 -49.84 -8.91
N LEU A 107 -37.75 -50.13 -9.28
CA LEU A 107 -37.35 -51.37 -9.94
C LEU A 107 -37.46 -52.58 -8.99
N GLU A 108 -37.09 -52.42 -7.73
CA GLU A 108 -37.28 -53.44 -6.68
C GLU A 108 -38.78 -53.73 -6.48
N GLY A 109 -39.62 -52.69 -6.42
CA GLY A 109 -41.07 -52.87 -6.37
C GLY A 109 -41.69 -53.48 -7.64
N GLU A 110 -41.03 -53.37 -8.80
CA GLU A 110 -41.39 -54.11 -10.01
C GLU A 110 -41.00 -55.59 -9.89
N ALA A 111 -39.83 -55.91 -9.33
CA ALA A 111 -39.40 -57.29 -9.07
C ALA A 111 -40.35 -58.02 -8.11
N ASP A 112 -40.76 -57.37 -7.02
CA ASP A 112 -41.72 -57.91 -6.07
C ASP A 112 -43.07 -58.22 -6.73
N LYS A 113 -43.54 -57.37 -7.66
CA LYS A 113 -44.78 -57.62 -8.40
C LYS A 113 -44.65 -58.82 -9.33
N GLU A 114 -43.52 -59.00 -9.99
CA GLU A 114 -43.28 -60.16 -10.85
C GLU A 114 -43.19 -61.46 -10.04
N LEU A 115 -42.58 -61.43 -8.85
CA LEU A 115 -42.58 -62.55 -7.90
C LEU A 115 -44.00 -62.94 -7.50
N ASN A 116 -44.81 -61.98 -7.04
CA ASN A 116 -46.21 -62.23 -6.67
C ASN A 116 -47.04 -62.78 -7.84
N ARG A 117 -46.84 -62.27 -9.05
CA ARG A 117 -47.51 -62.78 -10.27
C ARG A 117 -47.15 -64.24 -10.56
N TYR A 118 -45.87 -64.59 -10.43
CA TYR A 118 -45.41 -65.96 -10.60
C TYR A 118 -46.03 -66.89 -9.56
N GLU A 119 -46.07 -66.49 -8.28
CA GLU A 119 -46.69 -67.29 -7.21
C GLU A 119 -48.18 -67.57 -7.49
N GLU A 120 -48.93 -66.55 -7.91
CA GLU A 120 -50.33 -66.71 -8.33
C GLU A 120 -50.48 -67.63 -9.55
N GLN A 121 -49.58 -67.51 -10.52
CA GLN A 121 -49.60 -68.34 -11.73
C GLN A 121 -49.28 -69.80 -11.41
N ALA A 122 -48.26 -70.05 -10.57
CA ALA A 122 -47.87 -71.38 -10.13
C ALA A 122 -49.04 -72.07 -9.40
N LYS A 123 -49.69 -71.36 -8.48
CA LYS A 123 -50.88 -71.87 -7.79
C LYS A 123 -52.02 -72.23 -8.75
N LYS A 124 -52.31 -71.36 -9.73
CA LYS A 124 -53.34 -71.62 -10.75
C LYS A 124 -53.00 -72.84 -11.62
N LEU A 125 -51.73 -73.04 -11.97
CA LEU A 125 -51.27 -74.21 -12.72
C LEU A 125 -51.51 -75.50 -11.93
N GLU A 126 -51.14 -75.52 -10.64
CA GLU A 126 -51.38 -76.66 -9.75
C GLU A 126 -52.86 -76.96 -9.57
N GLU A 127 -53.70 -75.95 -9.31
CA GLU A 127 -55.15 -76.10 -9.17
C GLU A 127 -55.79 -76.65 -10.47
N SER A 128 -55.33 -76.15 -11.63
CA SER A 128 -55.81 -76.62 -12.94
C SER A 128 -55.41 -78.08 -13.19
N ALA A 129 -54.16 -78.46 -12.91
CA ALA A 129 -53.68 -79.84 -13.08
C ALA A 129 -54.40 -80.81 -12.14
N ALA A 130 -54.65 -80.42 -10.89
CA ALA A 130 -55.45 -81.20 -9.95
C ALA A 130 -56.89 -81.39 -10.44
N GLY A 131 -57.52 -80.33 -10.95
CA GLY A 131 -58.86 -80.37 -11.52
C GLY A 131 -58.96 -81.26 -12.78
N LEU A 132 -57.95 -81.21 -13.66
CA LEU A 132 -57.85 -82.09 -14.83
C LEU A 132 -57.66 -83.56 -14.42
N SER A 133 -56.78 -83.81 -13.45
CA SER A 133 -56.52 -85.15 -12.91
C SER A 133 -57.80 -85.77 -12.33
N GLU A 134 -58.57 -85.00 -11.56
CA GLU A 134 -59.83 -85.47 -10.98
C GLU A 134 -60.89 -85.73 -12.05
N LYS A 135 -61.01 -84.87 -13.06
CA LYS A 135 -61.91 -85.10 -14.20
C LYS A 135 -61.54 -86.35 -14.98
N HIS A 136 -60.25 -86.57 -15.25
CA HIS A 136 -59.75 -87.77 -15.93
C HIS A 136 -60.08 -89.02 -15.13
N LYS A 137 -59.79 -89.04 -13.82
CA LYS A 137 -60.13 -90.15 -12.92
C LYS A 137 -61.62 -90.48 -12.97
N ARG A 138 -62.49 -89.48 -12.81
CA ARG A 138 -63.95 -89.69 -12.87
C ARG A 138 -64.42 -90.23 -14.22
N SER A 139 -63.87 -89.72 -15.32
CA SER A 139 -64.21 -90.18 -16.66
C SER A 139 -63.86 -91.66 -16.86
N MET A 140 -62.64 -92.05 -16.46
CA MET A 140 -62.15 -93.43 -16.57
C MET A 140 -62.91 -94.40 -15.66
N ILE A 141 -63.31 -93.95 -14.46
CA ILE A 141 -64.19 -94.71 -13.55
C ILE A 141 -65.56 -94.94 -14.21
N ASN A 142 -66.19 -93.89 -14.74
CA ASN A 142 -67.50 -93.98 -15.38
C ASN A 142 -67.49 -94.88 -16.63
N GLN A 143 -66.33 -95.03 -17.29
CA GLN A 143 -66.13 -95.91 -18.44
C GLN A 143 -65.68 -97.33 -18.06
N GLY A 144 -65.38 -97.60 -16.78
CA GLY A 144 -64.96 -98.93 -16.30
C GLY A 144 -63.54 -99.34 -16.69
N ILE A 145 -62.69 -98.40 -17.12
CA ILE A 145 -61.34 -98.69 -17.67
C ILE A 145 -60.19 -98.28 -16.73
N VAL A 146 -60.45 -98.24 -15.42
CA VAL A 146 -59.49 -97.80 -14.39
C VAL A 146 -58.22 -98.65 -14.32
N ASN A 147 -58.30 -99.93 -14.71
CA ASN A 147 -57.15 -100.85 -14.75
C ASN A 147 -56.42 -100.88 -16.11
N SER A 148 -56.78 -99.99 -17.04
CA SER A 148 -56.14 -99.90 -18.37
C SER A 148 -54.88 -99.01 -18.33
N SER A 149 -53.96 -99.22 -19.28
CA SER A 149 -52.80 -98.34 -19.48
C SER A 149 -53.19 -96.89 -19.74
N ILE A 150 -54.34 -96.67 -20.39
CA ILE A 150 -54.90 -95.34 -20.72
C ILE A 150 -55.18 -94.52 -19.46
N PHE A 151 -55.56 -95.16 -18.34
CA PHE A 151 -55.76 -94.47 -17.08
C PHE A 151 -54.46 -93.83 -16.58
N GLY A 152 -53.37 -94.61 -16.55
CA GLY A 152 -52.05 -94.16 -16.09
C GLY A 152 -51.39 -93.17 -17.04
N GLU A 153 -51.44 -93.42 -18.35
CA GLU A 153 -50.86 -92.54 -19.37
C GLU A 153 -51.49 -91.14 -19.33
N GLY A 154 -52.82 -91.03 -19.21
CA GLY A 154 -53.46 -89.72 -19.15
C GLY A 154 -53.13 -88.92 -17.87
N LEU A 155 -52.85 -89.58 -16.74
CA LEU A 155 -52.35 -88.90 -15.55
C LEU A 155 -50.90 -88.43 -15.72
N LEU A 156 -50.05 -89.26 -16.33
CA LEU A 156 -48.68 -88.91 -16.68
C LEU A 156 -48.61 -87.72 -17.65
N ASP A 157 -49.50 -87.67 -18.64
CA ASP A 157 -49.56 -86.56 -19.59
C ASP A 157 -49.94 -85.24 -18.91
N ILE A 158 -50.88 -85.26 -17.94
CA ILE A 158 -51.25 -84.09 -17.15
C ILE A 158 -50.07 -83.63 -16.27
N GLU A 159 -49.36 -84.56 -15.63
CA GLU A 159 -48.19 -84.25 -14.80
C GLU A 159 -47.05 -83.66 -15.66
N LYS A 160 -46.81 -84.22 -16.84
CA LYS A 160 -45.81 -83.70 -17.79
C LYS A 160 -46.16 -82.30 -18.26
N ALA A 161 -47.43 -82.04 -18.61
CA ALA A 161 -47.88 -80.71 -19.02
C ALA A 161 -47.76 -79.67 -17.89
N LEU A 162 -48.03 -80.07 -16.64
CA LEU A 162 -47.79 -79.23 -15.47
C LEU A 162 -46.30 -78.90 -15.32
N ALA A 163 -45.42 -79.92 -15.40
CA ALA A 163 -43.99 -79.72 -15.27
C ALA A 163 -43.43 -78.78 -16.35
N GLU A 164 -43.84 -78.95 -17.60
CA GLU A 164 -43.44 -78.07 -18.72
C GLU A 164 -43.93 -76.63 -18.52
N SER A 165 -45.19 -76.45 -18.10
CA SER A 165 -45.77 -75.12 -17.86
C SER A 165 -45.13 -74.40 -16.67
N SER A 166 -44.86 -75.13 -15.58
CA SER A 166 -44.18 -74.59 -14.40
C SER A 166 -42.74 -74.20 -14.70
N LEU A 167 -42.02 -75.01 -15.49
CA LEU A 167 -40.68 -74.67 -15.95
C LEU A 167 -40.69 -73.40 -16.81
N ALA A 168 -41.63 -73.30 -17.76
CA ALA A 168 -41.75 -72.12 -18.61
C ALA A 168 -42.06 -70.84 -17.80
N ALA A 169 -42.97 -70.92 -16.81
CA ALA A 169 -43.29 -69.81 -15.93
C ALA A 169 -42.07 -69.39 -15.08
N LYS A 170 -41.32 -70.35 -14.55
CA LYS A 170 -40.10 -70.08 -13.77
C LYS A 170 -39.03 -69.41 -14.63
N THR A 171 -38.76 -69.92 -15.83
CA THR A 171 -37.79 -69.32 -16.75
C THR A 171 -38.20 -67.90 -17.16
N ALA A 172 -39.50 -67.65 -17.36
CA ALA A 172 -39.99 -66.31 -17.66
C ALA A 172 -39.74 -65.33 -16.51
N LEU A 173 -39.98 -65.75 -15.26
CA LEU A 173 -39.65 -64.96 -14.07
C LEU A 173 -38.15 -64.70 -13.96
N GLU A 174 -37.30 -65.73 -14.08
CA GLU A 174 -35.84 -65.59 -14.00
C GLU A 174 -35.29 -64.59 -15.02
N ASN A 175 -35.81 -64.63 -16.26
CA ASN A 175 -35.46 -63.67 -17.30
C ASN A 175 -35.88 -62.24 -16.92
N LYS A 176 -37.08 -62.07 -16.33
CA LYS A 176 -37.56 -60.75 -15.90
C LYS A 176 -36.76 -60.18 -14.73
N LEU A 177 -36.44 -61.00 -13.74
CA LEU A 177 -35.59 -60.58 -12.62
C LEU A 177 -34.18 -60.22 -13.11
N THR A 178 -33.62 -60.98 -14.05
CA THR A 178 -32.33 -60.64 -14.68
C THR A 178 -32.38 -59.31 -15.44
N GLU A 179 -33.47 -59.04 -16.16
CA GLU A 179 -33.68 -57.77 -16.86
C GLU A 179 -33.77 -56.59 -15.88
N ILE A 180 -34.47 -56.76 -14.76
CA ILE A 180 -34.60 -55.74 -13.71
C ILE A 180 -33.25 -55.49 -13.03
N GLU A 181 -32.51 -56.53 -12.69
CA GLU A 181 -31.18 -56.42 -12.11
C GLU A 181 -30.21 -55.69 -13.05
N ALA A 182 -30.26 -55.97 -14.35
CA ALA A 182 -29.48 -55.22 -15.33
C ALA A 182 -29.84 -53.72 -15.35
N LYS A 183 -31.13 -53.37 -15.20
CA LYS A 183 -31.57 -51.97 -15.11
C LYS A 183 -31.10 -51.30 -13.82
N ILE A 184 -31.14 -52.00 -12.68
CA ILE A 184 -30.63 -51.49 -11.40
C ILE A 184 -29.13 -51.17 -11.53
N ASN A 185 -28.35 -52.08 -12.12
CA ASN A 185 -26.92 -51.86 -12.34
C ASN A 185 -26.66 -50.71 -13.30
N LEU A 186 -27.47 -50.54 -14.34
CA LEU A 186 -27.39 -49.38 -15.24
C LEU A 186 -27.70 -48.06 -14.52
N VAL A 187 -28.69 -48.04 -13.62
CA VAL A 187 -29.00 -46.86 -12.80
C VAL A 187 -27.81 -46.48 -11.89
N ARG A 188 -27.15 -47.47 -11.28
CA ARG A 188 -25.95 -47.25 -10.45
C ARG A 188 -24.80 -46.68 -11.29
N LEU A 189 -24.54 -47.24 -12.46
CA LEU A 189 -23.50 -46.76 -13.36
C LEU A 189 -23.77 -45.32 -13.82
N ASN A 190 -25.01 -45.01 -14.22
CA ASN A 190 -25.39 -43.67 -14.64
C ASN A 190 -25.26 -42.65 -13.50
N PHE A 191 -25.54 -43.05 -12.27
CA PHE A 191 -25.31 -42.22 -11.09
C PHE A 191 -23.82 -41.91 -10.88
N GLU A 192 -22.95 -42.92 -10.96
CA GLU A 192 -21.51 -42.74 -10.83
C GLU A 192 -20.94 -41.83 -11.92
N GLU A 193 -21.38 -42.02 -13.17
CA GLU A 193 -20.98 -41.14 -14.28
C GLU A 193 -21.48 -39.70 -14.07
N ALA A 194 -22.75 -39.52 -13.67
CA ALA A 194 -23.31 -38.20 -13.41
C ALA A 194 -22.59 -37.49 -12.25
N LEU A 195 -22.25 -38.22 -11.18
CA LEU A 195 -21.48 -37.70 -10.05
C LEU A 195 -20.08 -37.29 -10.49
N TYR A 196 -19.37 -38.16 -11.22
CA TYR A 196 -18.04 -37.86 -11.74
C TYR A 196 -18.02 -36.61 -12.66
N GLN A 197 -18.98 -36.50 -13.58
CA GLN A 197 -19.11 -35.32 -14.43
C GLN A 197 -19.39 -34.05 -13.60
N TYR A 198 -20.16 -34.18 -12.53
CA TYR A 198 -20.42 -33.07 -11.64
C TYR A 198 -19.18 -32.67 -10.81
N ASP A 199 -18.39 -33.63 -10.35
CA ASP A 199 -17.11 -33.39 -9.67
C ASP A 199 -16.13 -32.62 -10.55
N LEU A 200 -16.06 -32.97 -11.85
CA LEU A 200 -15.27 -32.23 -12.82
C LEU A 200 -15.76 -30.79 -13.00
N GLN A 201 -17.08 -30.58 -13.09
CA GLN A 201 -17.66 -29.22 -13.18
C GLN A 201 -17.41 -28.41 -11.91
N TYR A 202 -17.48 -29.05 -10.74
CA TYR A 202 -17.18 -28.43 -9.46
C TYR A 202 -15.71 -28.02 -9.39
N ALA A 203 -14.78 -28.89 -9.79
CA ALA A 203 -13.36 -28.58 -9.85
C ALA A 203 -13.07 -27.38 -10.77
N ALA A 204 -13.66 -27.35 -11.97
CA ALA A 204 -13.54 -26.22 -12.89
C ALA A 204 -14.13 -24.92 -12.32
N SER A 205 -15.27 -25.01 -11.63
CA SER A 205 -15.91 -23.85 -10.97
C SER A 205 -15.08 -23.33 -9.81
N LEU A 206 -14.45 -24.23 -9.05
CA LEU A 206 -13.55 -23.90 -7.95
C LEU A 206 -12.32 -23.15 -8.48
N GLU A 207 -11.70 -23.67 -9.54
CA GLU A 207 -10.56 -23.02 -10.20
C GLU A 207 -10.93 -21.62 -10.72
N ALA A 208 -12.07 -21.49 -11.41
CA ALA A 208 -12.56 -20.21 -11.90
C ALA A 208 -12.80 -19.21 -10.76
N LYS A 209 -13.38 -19.66 -9.64
CA LYS A 209 -13.63 -18.82 -8.47
C LYS A 209 -12.33 -18.37 -7.79
N VAL A 210 -11.36 -19.27 -7.63
CA VAL A 210 -10.03 -18.95 -7.11
C VAL A 210 -9.33 -17.90 -7.99
N ASN A 211 -9.35 -18.10 -9.31
CA ASN A 211 -8.74 -17.15 -10.25
C ASN A 211 -9.41 -15.77 -10.22
N SER A 212 -10.74 -15.74 -10.07
CA SER A 212 -11.49 -14.49 -9.89
C SER A 212 -11.08 -13.74 -8.62
N LEU A 213 -11.01 -14.44 -7.48
CA LEU A 213 -10.57 -13.87 -6.20
C LEU A 213 -9.12 -13.36 -6.25
N LYS A 214 -8.21 -14.10 -6.91
CA LYS A 214 -6.83 -13.64 -7.14
C LYS A 214 -6.77 -12.38 -8.00
N THR A 215 -7.58 -12.33 -9.06
CA THR A 215 -7.65 -11.16 -9.95
C THR A 215 -8.20 -9.93 -9.22
N GLU A 216 -9.23 -10.11 -8.39
CA GLU A 216 -9.78 -9.03 -7.55
C GLU A 216 -8.75 -8.53 -6.54
N GLN A 217 -8.01 -9.44 -5.91
CA GLN A 217 -6.94 -9.09 -4.98
C GLN A 217 -5.83 -8.26 -5.66
N GLU A 218 -5.38 -8.66 -6.86
CA GLU A 218 -4.37 -7.88 -7.59
C GLU A 218 -4.90 -6.50 -8.00
N LYS A 219 -6.17 -6.39 -8.41
CA LYS A 219 -6.79 -5.08 -8.70
C LYS A 219 -6.80 -4.17 -7.47
N ILE A 220 -7.13 -4.69 -6.29
CA ILE A 220 -7.10 -3.90 -5.04
C ILE A 220 -5.67 -3.42 -4.75
N LYS A 221 -4.68 -4.30 -4.90
CA LYS A 221 -3.26 -3.97 -4.72
C LYS A 221 -2.79 -2.91 -5.71
N GLU A 222 -3.15 -3.01 -6.98
CA GLU A 222 -2.86 -2.00 -8.00
C GLU A 222 -3.48 -0.64 -7.68
N GLN A 223 -4.74 -0.62 -7.25
CA GLN A 223 -5.44 0.61 -6.84
C GLN A 223 -4.75 1.28 -5.64
N ILE A 224 -4.33 0.49 -4.66
CA ILE A 224 -3.63 1.00 -3.47
C ILE A 224 -2.23 1.49 -3.83
N ASN A 225 -1.50 0.80 -4.69
CA ASN A 225 -0.21 1.25 -5.18
C ASN A 225 -0.33 2.56 -5.98
N ALA A 226 -1.33 2.68 -6.85
CA ALA A 226 -1.60 3.91 -7.61
C ALA A 226 -1.97 5.08 -6.67
N TYR A 227 -2.79 4.83 -5.65
CA TYR A 227 -3.12 5.81 -4.62
C TYR A 227 -1.85 6.25 -3.87
N ASN A 228 -1.06 5.30 -3.36
CA ASN A 228 0.16 5.61 -2.61
C ASN A 228 1.19 6.37 -3.46
N LYS A 229 1.33 6.03 -4.75
CA LYS A 229 2.16 6.79 -5.69
C LYS A 229 1.69 8.23 -5.84
N LYS A 230 0.38 8.44 -6.00
CA LYS A 230 -0.21 9.78 -6.11
C LYS A 230 0.03 10.61 -4.84
N ILE A 231 -0.08 10.00 -3.66
CA ILE A 231 0.23 10.66 -2.39
C ILE A 231 1.72 11.06 -2.34
N ALA A 232 2.62 10.15 -2.70
CA ALA A 232 4.06 10.45 -2.74
C ALA A 232 4.40 11.59 -3.73
N GLU A 233 3.77 11.62 -4.90
CA GLU A 233 3.93 12.71 -5.88
C GLU A 233 3.42 14.05 -5.33
N GLN A 234 2.30 14.05 -4.60
CA GLN A 234 1.73 15.25 -3.97
C GLN A 234 2.63 15.78 -2.85
N GLU A 235 3.14 14.90 -1.98
CA GLU A 235 4.09 15.28 -0.92
C GLU A 235 5.40 15.82 -1.51
N LEU A 236 5.93 15.20 -2.56
CA LEU A 236 7.14 15.70 -3.24
C LEU A 236 6.90 17.08 -3.87
N LYS A 237 5.77 17.25 -4.57
CA LYS A 237 5.41 18.55 -5.17
C LYS A 237 5.28 19.63 -4.10
N TYR A 238 4.63 19.32 -2.98
CA TYR A 238 4.50 20.23 -1.86
C TYR A 238 5.85 20.59 -1.25
N ALA A 239 6.75 19.62 -1.06
CA ALA A 239 8.09 19.87 -0.54
C ALA A 239 8.88 20.83 -1.45
N LEU A 240 8.79 20.67 -2.77
CA LEU A 240 9.41 21.57 -3.74
C LEU A 240 8.80 22.98 -3.74
N GLU A 241 7.47 23.08 -3.65
CA GLU A 241 6.77 24.38 -3.54
C GLU A 241 7.11 25.09 -2.22
N ARG A 242 7.23 24.33 -1.13
CA ARG A 242 7.66 24.81 0.17
C ARG A 242 9.08 25.37 0.12
N GLU A 243 10.02 24.64 -0.49
CA GLU A 243 11.41 25.10 -0.63
C GLU A 243 11.49 26.41 -1.42
N LYS A 244 10.76 26.51 -2.54
CA LYS A 244 10.66 27.75 -3.31
C LYS A 244 10.11 28.90 -2.47
N LYS A 245 9.02 28.68 -1.74
CA LYS A 245 8.40 29.71 -0.90
C LYS A 245 9.33 30.18 0.22
N ILE A 246 10.09 29.26 0.83
CA ILE A 246 11.10 29.61 1.83
C ILE A 246 12.18 30.48 1.20
N LYS A 247 12.70 30.08 0.04
CA LYS A 247 13.72 30.85 -0.68
C LYS A 247 13.24 32.24 -1.08
N GLU A 248 12.01 32.36 -1.57
CA GLU A 248 11.38 33.66 -1.89
C GLU A 248 11.29 34.56 -0.66
N LEU A 249 10.91 34.01 0.51
CA LEU A 249 10.87 34.77 1.77
C LEU A 249 12.27 35.20 2.23
N GLU A 250 13.28 34.35 2.06
CA GLU A 250 14.68 34.69 2.34
C GLU A 250 15.20 35.81 1.42
N GLU A 251 14.94 35.71 0.12
CA GLU A 251 15.31 36.74 -0.87
C GLU A 251 14.61 38.07 -0.60
N GLU A 252 13.30 38.04 -0.27
CA GLU A 252 12.56 39.25 0.07
C GLU A 252 13.05 39.88 1.38
N SER A 253 13.34 39.06 2.40
CA SER A 253 13.91 39.52 3.67
C SER A 253 15.26 40.18 3.47
N GLU A 254 16.13 39.57 2.64
CA GLU A 254 17.44 40.12 2.32
C GLU A 254 17.35 41.42 1.53
N LYS A 255 16.44 41.51 0.54
CA LYS A 255 16.21 42.75 -0.20
C LYS A 255 15.75 43.88 0.74
N ARG A 256 14.78 43.60 1.62
CA ARG A 256 14.32 44.57 2.62
C ARG A 256 15.44 44.99 3.57
N ARG A 257 16.33 44.08 3.95
CA ARG A 257 17.52 44.38 4.76
C ARG A 257 18.44 45.35 4.04
N LEU A 258 18.80 45.07 2.79
CA LEU A 258 19.66 45.96 1.99
C LEU A 258 19.02 47.36 1.82
N GLU A 259 17.72 47.43 1.52
CA GLU A 259 17.00 48.71 1.41
C GLU A 259 16.95 49.48 2.75
N GLN A 260 16.92 48.78 3.89
CA GLN A 260 17.00 49.41 5.21
C GLN A 260 18.42 49.90 5.50
N GLU A 261 19.44 49.11 5.17
CA GLU A 261 20.85 49.48 5.35
C GLU A 261 21.23 50.69 4.49
N GLU A 262 20.74 50.77 3.25
CA GLU A 262 20.93 51.94 2.39
C GLU A 262 20.27 53.19 2.98
N ARG A 263 19.00 53.08 3.41
CA ARG A 263 18.30 54.20 4.08
C ARG A 263 19.00 54.65 5.35
N GLN A 264 19.45 53.71 6.18
CA GLN A 264 20.21 54.03 7.40
C GLN A 264 21.53 54.72 7.06
N ARG A 265 22.25 54.24 6.05
CA ARG A 265 23.51 54.87 5.59
C ARG A 265 23.28 56.31 5.12
N GLU A 266 22.24 56.56 4.33
CA GLU A 266 21.88 57.91 3.88
C GLU A 266 21.50 58.83 5.05
N GLU A 267 20.75 58.33 6.02
CA GLU A 267 20.38 59.10 7.20
C GLU A 267 21.59 59.42 8.08
N GLU A 268 22.49 58.44 8.30
CA GLU A 268 23.74 58.61 9.04
C GLU A 268 24.65 59.64 8.37
N LEU A 269 24.78 59.61 7.04
CA LEU A 269 25.53 60.62 6.30
C LEU A 269 24.98 62.04 6.49
N ARG A 270 23.67 62.18 6.70
CA ARG A 270 23.00 63.48 6.86
C ARG A 270 22.99 63.99 8.31
N LYS A 271 22.79 63.10 9.30
CA LYS A 271 22.54 63.48 10.70
C LYS A 271 23.61 62.97 11.69
N GLY A 272 24.55 62.13 11.24
CA GLY A 272 25.48 61.41 12.12
C GLY A 272 24.86 60.11 12.67
N TYR A 273 25.67 59.34 13.41
CA TYR A 273 25.21 58.11 14.07
C TYR A 273 24.21 58.42 15.20
N SER A 274 23.23 57.54 15.43
CA SER A 274 22.28 57.65 16.54
C SER A 274 22.08 56.32 17.29
N GLY A 275 21.50 56.38 18.50
CA GLY A 275 21.16 55.20 19.32
C GLY A 275 22.38 54.35 19.75
N GLU A 276 22.16 53.05 19.91
CA GLU A 276 23.21 52.08 20.30
C GLU A 276 24.39 52.05 19.32
N LYS A 277 24.14 52.33 18.04
CA LYS A 277 25.19 52.45 17.02
C LYS A 277 26.09 53.65 17.29
N ALA A 278 25.53 54.79 17.72
CA ALA A 278 26.33 55.95 18.10
C ALA A 278 27.22 55.65 19.31
N GLU A 279 26.69 54.98 20.33
CA GLU A 279 27.45 54.60 21.52
C GLU A 279 28.61 53.67 21.17
N GLU A 280 28.35 52.69 20.31
CA GLU A 280 29.37 51.76 19.83
C GLU A 280 30.44 52.44 18.97
N MET A 281 30.03 53.29 18.02
CA MET A 281 30.96 54.09 17.21
C MET A 281 31.78 55.05 18.07
N GLU A 282 31.19 55.62 19.14
CA GLU A 282 31.88 56.49 20.08
C GLU A 282 32.85 55.70 20.98
N ARG A 283 32.55 54.44 21.34
CA ARG A 283 33.51 53.56 22.03
C ARG A 283 34.73 53.27 21.16
N ARG A 284 34.50 52.95 19.88
CA ARG A 284 35.57 52.72 18.90
C ARG A 284 36.40 53.97 18.67
N TYR A 285 35.74 55.12 18.51
CA TYR A 285 36.39 56.41 18.36
C TYR A 285 37.25 56.77 19.57
N ARG A 286 36.72 56.64 20.80
CA ARG A 286 37.48 56.92 22.02
C ARG A 286 38.70 56.02 22.17
N LEU A 287 38.57 54.74 21.86
CA LEU A 287 39.69 53.80 21.89
C LEU A 287 40.78 54.23 20.88
N ALA A 288 40.39 54.61 19.66
CA ALA A 288 41.33 55.12 18.66
C ALA A 288 41.97 56.44 19.10
N LEU A 289 41.20 57.35 19.69
CA LEU A 289 41.69 58.64 20.18
C LEU A 289 42.64 58.48 21.38
N GLU A 290 42.39 57.54 22.29
CA GLU A 290 43.28 57.25 23.42
C GLU A 290 44.63 56.74 22.93
N THR A 291 44.63 55.79 21.99
CA THR A 291 45.86 55.24 21.41
C THR A 291 46.63 56.30 20.63
N TYR A 292 46.01 56.95 19.63
CA TYR A 292 46.72 57.91 18.78
C TYR A 292 46.96 59.26 19.46
N GLY A 293 46.09 59.67 20.38
CA GLY A 293 46.21 60.91 21.15
C GLY A 293 47.33 60.86 22.19
N SER A 294 47.78 59.67 22.60
CA SER A 294 48.96 59.51 23.45
C SER A 294 50.30 59.72 22.70
N LEU A 295 50.28 59.70 21.36
CA LEU A 295 51.47 59.83 20.52
C LEU A 295 51.74 61.30 20.13
N ASP A 296 52.95 61.55 19.63
CA ASP A 296 53.29 62.81 18.97
C ASP A 296 52.47 62.95 17.68
N LYS A 297 51.98 64.16 17.41
CA LYS A 297 51.08 64.47 16.30
C LYS A 297 51.52 63.91 14.95
N GLU A 298 52.78 64.12 14.58
CA GLU A 298 53.32 63.65 13.30
C GLU A 298 53.44 62.12 13.23
N VAL A 299 53.72 61.46 14.38
CA VAL A 299 53.77 59.99 14.50
C VAL A 299 52.36 59.39 14.41
N ALA A 300 51.40 59.97 15.13
CA ALA A 300 49.99 59.58 15.09
C ALA A 300 49.41 59.67 13.68
N LEU A 301 49.62 60.79 12.99
CA LEU A 301 49.13 60.99 11.61
C LEU A 301 49.78 60.02 10.63
N ASN A 302 51.07 59.68 10.81
CA ASN A 302 51.75 58.68 9.98
C ASN A 302 51.13 57.29 10.13
N LEU A 303 50.86 56.86 11.37
CA LEU A 303 50.25 55.56 11.66
C LEU A 303 48.78 55.50 11.21
N ILE A 304 48.00 56.56 11.45
CA ILE A 304 46.62 56.68 10.97
C ILE A 304 46.56 56.60 9.44
N ASN A 305 47.50 57.23 8.74
CA ASN A 305 47.55 57.18 7.27
C ASN A 305 47.88 55.77 6.76
N LYS A 306 48.82 55.07 7.42
CA LYS A 306 49.19 53.69 7.07
C LYS A 306 48.04 52.70 7.27
N GLN A 307 47.19 52.92 8.25
CA GLN A 307 46.04 52.06 8.57
C GLN A 307 44.71 52.66 8.07
N SER A 308 44.76 53.57 7.09
CA SER A 308 43.61 54.41 6.74
C SER A 308 42.40 53.63 6.23
N GLU A 309 42.60 52.55 5.47
CA GLU A 309 41.49 51.74 4.95
C GLU A 309 40.71 51.07 6.09
N ASP A 310 41.43 50.42 7.00
CA ASP A 310 40.83 49.73 8.13
C ASP A 310 40.19 50.69 9.12
N LEU A 311 40.86 51.80 9.44
CA LEU A 311 40.32 52.82 10.34
C LEU A 311 39.10 53.51 9.76
N LYS A 312 39.06 53.77 8.43
CA LYS A 312 37.85 54.27 7.76
C LYS A 312 36.71 53.26 7.83
N ALA A 313 37.01 51.98 7.63
CA ALA A 313 36.00 50.92 7.68
C ALA A 313 35.41 50.75 9.09
N THR A 314 36.21 50.85 10.15
CA THR A 314 35.75 50.60 11.53
C THR A 314 35.24 51.84 12.25
N LEU A 315 35.72 53.05 11.89
CA LEU A 315 35.33 54.32 12.51
C LEU A 315 34.35 55.15 11.66
N GLY A 316 34.17 54.82 10.38
CA GLY A 316 33.20 55.45 9.50
C GLY A 316 33.26 56.98 9.53
N LEU A 317 32.15 57.65 9.85
CA LEU A 317 32.07 59.11 9.91
C LEU A 317 33.00 59.74 10.96
N TYR A 318 33.37 59.00 12.01
CA TYR A 318 34.25 59.48 13.08
C TYR A 318 35.74 59.40 12.74
N TYR A 319 36.10 58.77 11.63
CA TYR A 319 37.48 58.76 11.14
C TYR A 319 38.00 60.18 10.86
N GLN A 320 37.17 61.02 10.22
CA GLN A 320 37.54 62.40 9.92
C GLN A 320 37.70 63.22 11.21
N ARG A 321 36.80 63.02 12.17
CA ARG A 321 36.86 63.65 13.50
C ARG A 321 38.14 63.28 14.23
N LEU A 322 38.57 62.02 14.17
CA LEU A 322 39.83 61.56 14.77
C LEU A 322 41.03 62.30 14.19
N ILE A 323 41.08 62.46 12.87
CA ILE A 323 42.15 63.19 12.20
C ILE A 323 42.17 64.66 12.64
N GLU A 324 41.00 65.32 12.66
CA GLU A 324 40.86 66.73 13.07
C GLU A 324 41.33 66.96 14.51
N GLU A 325 40.94 66.08 15.43
CA GLU A 325 41.34 66.16 16.85
C GLU A 325 42.85 66.01 17.01
N ILE A 326 43.47 64.99 16.38
CA ILE A 326 44.92 64.77 16.43
C ILE A 326 45.69 65.94 15.79
N MET A 327 45.12 66.60 14.77
CA MET A 327 45.72 67.79 14.16
C MET A 327 45.60 69.05 15.01
N SER A 328 44.59 69.16 15.87
CA SER A 328 44.42 70.31 16.77
C SER A 328 45.33 70.29 18.01
N LYS A 329 46.02 69.16 18.24
CA LYS A 329 47.11 69.03 19.21
C LYS A 329 48.34 69.83 18.79
#